data_AF-A0A955DPP2-F1
#
_entry.id   AF-A0A955DPP2-F1
#
_cell.length_a   1.000
_cell.length_b   1.000
_cell.length_c   1.000
_cell.angle_alpha   90.00
_cell.angle_beta   90.00
_cell.angle_gamma   90.00
#
_symmetry.space_group_name_H-M   'P 1'
#
loop_
_entity.id
_entity.type
_entity.pdbx_description
1 polymer ?
#
loop_
_entity_poly.entity_id
_entity_poly.type
_entity_poly.pdbx_seq_one_letter_code
_entity_poly.pdbx_strand_id
1 'polypeptide(L)'
;MGQPAAWFRWMGLAACFAVIGCSAVPMTRFSFAEVIMGSRAEVTVYAPDEATAIRGVRAAFDRLRSLDAVMSDYRPDSELMLICDQPAGRPVEISDDLARVLARATEISR
;
A
#
# COMPACT_ATOMS: atom_id res chain seq x y z
N MET A 1 66.59 -16.19 47.36
CA MET A 1 66.37 -15.43 48.61
C MET A 1 66.04 -14.00 48.21
N GLY A 2 64.85 -13.44 48.37
CA GLY A 2 63.57 -13.88 48.88
C GLY A 2 62.49 -12.95 48.30
N GLN A 3 61.28 -13.46 48.10
CA GLN A 3 60.07 -12.65 47.89
C GLN A 3 59.70 -11.93 49.22
N PRO A 4 58.56 -11.21 49.40
CA PRO A 4 57.48 -10.82 48.46
C PRO A 4 56.92 -9.39 48.66
N ALA A 5 56.01 -8.94 47.78
CA ALA A 5 54.85 -8.12 48.19
C ALA A 5 53.79 -8.09 47.08
N ALA A 6 52.77 -8.92 47.22
CA ALA A 6 51.52 -8.87 46.47
C ALA A 6 50.61 -7.79 47.06
N TRP A 7 50.11 -6.87 46.22
CA TRP A 7 48.94 -6.00 46.43
C TRP A 7 48.89 -5.12 45.16
N PHE A 8 47.97 -5.21 44.21
CA PHE A 8 46.55 -4.90 44.28
C PHE A 8 46.02 -5.41 42.93
N ARG A 9 45.12 -6.41 42.93
CA ARG A 9 43.75 -6.27 42.42
C ARG A 9 43.65 -5.17 41.38
N TRP A 10 43.27 -5.47 40.15
CA TRP A 10 42.16 -4.82 39.44
C TRP A 10 41.59 -5.88 38.50
N MET A 11 40.84 -6.77 39.15
CA MET A 11 39.79 -7.55 38.54
C MET A 11 38.76 -6.54 38.02
N GLY A 12 38.59 -6.47 36.71
CA GLY A 12 37.68 -5.52 36.07
C GLY A 12 37.23 -6.04 34.71
N LEU A 13 36.25 -6.94 34.75
CA LEU A 13 35.41 -7.28 33.59
C LEU A 13 35.03 -6.01 32.82
N ALA A 14 35.41 -5.92 31.54
CA ALA A 14 34.63 -5.16 30.57
C ALA A 14 33.97 -6.18 29.66
N ALA A 15 32.84 -6.68 30.15
CA ALA A 15 31.94 -7.58 29.45
C ALA A 15 31.51 -6.97 28.10
N CYS A 16 31.41 -7.84 27.09
CA CYS A 16 30.63 -7.62 25.90
C CYS A 16 29.27 -6.98 26.25
N PHE A 17 29.04 -5.77 25.78
CA PHE A 17 27.68 -5.25 25.61
C PHE A 17 27.61 -4.59 24.23
N ALA A 18 27.73 -5.42 23.18
CA ALA A 18 27.29 -5.02 21.86
C ALA A 18 25.76 -4.99 21.88
N VAL A 19 25.19 -3.85 22.29
CA VAL A 19 23.78 -3.54 22.08
C VAL A 19 23.60 -3.30 20.59
N ILE A 20 23.27 -4.36 19.85
CA ILE A 20 22.72 -4.23 18.51
C ILE A 20 21.30 -3.70 18.70
N GLY A 21 21.19 -2.37 18.80
CA GLY A 21 19.91 -1.69 18.87
C GLY A 21 19.17 -1.85 17.55
N CYS A 22 17.98 -2.44 17.58
CA CYS A 22 17.07 -2.42 16.45
C CYS A 22 16.51 -0.99 16.34
N SER A 23 17.13 -0.14 15.52
CA SER A 23 16.56 1.18 15.22
C SER A 23 15.35 0.97 14.32
N ALA A 24 14.15 1.02 14.92
CA ALA A 24 12.91 1.12 14.15
C ALA A 24 12.96 2.44 13.37
N VAL A 25 12.89 2.37 12.04
CA VAL A 25 12.84 3.57 11.19
C VAL A 25 11.55 4.30 11.54
N PRO A 26 11.60 5.58 11.96
CA PRO A 26 10.39 6.31 12.30
C PRO A 26 9.51 6.44 11.05
N MET A 27 8.23 6.11 11.20
CA MET A 27 7.26 6.18 10.12
C MET A 27 6.42 7.43 10.29
N THR A 28 6.44 8.29 9.28
CA THR A 28 5.63 9.52 9.24
C THR A 28 4.36 9.28 8.44
N ARG A 29 3.25 9.86 8.91
CA ARG A 29 1.96 9.79 8.22
C ARG A 29 1.92 10.80 7.07
N PHE A 30 1.57 10.34 5.88
CA PHE A 30 1.30 11.17 4.71
C PHE A 30 -0.13 10.90 4.22
N SER A 31 -0.85 11.93 3.78
CA SER A 31 -2.19 11.79 3.21
C SER A 31 -2.30 12.64 1.94
N PHE A 32 -2.90 12.06 0.91
CA PHE A 32 -3.13 12.70 -0.37
C PHE A 32 -4.55 12.40 -0.83
N ALA A 33 -5.16 13.35 -1.53
CA ALA A 33 -6.52 13.20 -2.04
C ALA A 33 -6.62 13.66 -3.49
N GLU A 34 -7.39 12.92 -4.28
CA GLU A 34 -7.73 13.23 -5.67
C GLU A 34 -9.24 13.06 -5.88
N VAL A 35 -9.78 13.69 -6.92
CA VAL A 35 -11.17 13.43 -7.35
C VAL A 35 -11.16 12.29 -8.35
N ILE A 36 -11.80 11.17 -8.01
CA ILE A 36 -11.90 9.96 -8.83
C ILE A 36 -13.35 9.45 -8.72
N MET A 37 -13.93 8.95 -9.82
CA MET A 37 -15.35 8.52 -9.86
C MET A 37 -16.31 9.61 -9.33
N GLY A 38 -16.05 10.88 -9.66
CA GLY A 38 -16.86 12.02 -9.24
C GLY A 38 -16.85 12.31 -7.73
N SER A 39 -15.98 11.66 -6.95
CA SER A 39 -15.90 11.80 -5.50
C SER A 39 -14.46 11.98 -5.01
N ARG A 40 -14.29 12.44 -3.77
CA ARG A 40 -12.97 12.63 -3.15
C ARG A 40 -12.44 11.29 -2.64
N ALA A 41 -11.39 10.78 -3.28
CA ALA A 41 -10.63 9.61 -2.84
C ALA A 41 -9.39 10.07 -2.05
N GLU A 42 -9.22 9.62 -0.82
CA GLU A 42 -8.07 9.94 0.03
C GLU A 42 -7.27 8.67 0.36
N VAL A 43 -5.96 8.73 0.15
CA VAL A 43 -5.01 7.65 0.48
C VAL A 43 -4.06 8.16 1.55
N THR A 44 -4.13 7.54 2.74
CA THR A 44 -3.19 7.76 3.84
C THR A 44 -2.19 6.61 3.91
N VAL A 45 -0.89 6.93 3.97
CA VAL A 45 0.19 5.96 4.15
C VAL A 45 1.13 6.39 5.27
N TYR A 46 1.80 5.42 5.88
CA TYR A 46 2.92 5.66 6.79
C TYR A 46 4.21 5.25 6.09
N ALA A 47 5.20 6.13 6.01
CA ALA A 47 6.44 5.90 5.28
C ALA A 47 7.63 6.58 5.99
N PRO A 48 8.86 6.11 5.77
CA PRO A 48 10.05 6.71 6.37
C PRO A 48 10.40 8.09 5.79
N ASP A 49 9.94 8.38 4.57
CA ASP A 49 10.19 9.63 3.87
C ASP A 49 9.06 9.92 2.85
N GLU A 50 8.95 11.17 2.43
CA GLU A 50 7.91 11.64 1.51
C GLU A 50 8.05 11.02 0.12
N ALA A 51 9.27 10.81 -0.40
CA ALA A 51 9.46 10.23 -1.72
C ALA A 51 8.93 8.79 -1.79
N THR A 52 9.13 8.01 -0.72
CA THR A 52 8.58 6.67 -0.55
C THR A 52 7.05 6.70 -0.43
N ALA A 53 6.49 7.64 0.32
CA ALA A 53 5.04 7.84 0.39
C ALA A 53 4.42 8.15 -0.98
N ILE A 54 5.00 9.10 -1.72
CA ILE A 54 4.53 9.51 -3.04
C ILE A 54 4.53 8.34 -4.02
N ARG A 55 5.58 7.51 -4.02
CA ARG A 55 5.63 6.32 -4.91
C ARG A 55 4.47 5.37 -4.63
N GLY A 56 4.21 5.06 -3.36
CA GLY A 56 3.11 4.15 -2.99
C GLY A 56 1.73 4.74 -3.30
N VAL A 57 1.54 6.02 -2.99
CA VAL A 57 0.28 6.72 -3.22
C VAL A 57 -0.02 6.88 -4.70
N ARG A 58 0.98 7.18 -5.54
CA ARG A 58 0.82 7.22 -7.00
C ARG A 58 0.32 5.89 -7.55
N ALA A 59 0.95 4.78 -7.13
CA ALA A 59 0.49 3.45 -7.55
C ALA A 59 -0.97 3.17 -7.13
N ALA A 60 -1.39 3.64 -5.95
CA ALA A 60 -2.77 3.52 -5.49
C ALA A 60 -3.73 4.36 -6.36
N PHE A 61 -3.41 5.62 -6.64
CA PHE A 61 -4.24 6.48 -7.49
C PHE A 61 -4.28 6.02 -8.95
N ASP A 62 -3.17 5.56 -9.51
CA ASP A 62 -3.12 4.98 -10.85
C ASP A 62 -4.08 3.78 -10.94
N ARG A 63 -4.10 2.94 -9.89
CA ARG A 63 -5.03 1.83 -9.83
C ARG A 63 -6.50 2.27 -9.72
N LEU A 64 -6.78 3.27 -8.90
CA LEU A 64 -8.14 3.84 -8.77
C LEU A 64 -8.62 4.45 -10.10
N ARG A 65 -7.75 5.15 -10.83
CA ARG A 65 -8.05 5.70 -12.17
C ARG A 65 -8.28 4.60 -13.20
N SER A 66 -7.51 3.52 -13.14
CA SER A 66 -7.75 2.34 -13.98
C SER A 66 -9.12 1.71 -13.72
N LEU A 67 -9.55 1.62 -12.46
CA LEU A 67 -10.89 1.13 -12.11
C LEU A 67 -12.00 2.10 -12.57
N ASP A 68 -11.80 3.41 -12.40
CA ASP A 68 -12.73 4.44 -12.89
C ASP A 68 -12.92 4.35 -14.42
N ALA A 69 -11.84 4.16 -15.17
CA ALA A 69 -11.91 3.98 -16.61
C ALA A 69 -12.67 2.71 -17.03
N VAL A 70 -12.67 1.67 -16.21
CA VAL A 70 -13.41 0.42 -16.48
C VAL A 70 -14.89 0.53 -16.08
N MET A 71 -15.15 1.09 -14.90
CA MET A 71 -16.44 0.94 -14.20
C MET A 71 -17.34 2.17 -14.26
N SER A 72 -16.87 3.31 -14.79
CA SER A 72 -17.67 4.54 -14.81
C SER A 72 -18.89 4.42 -15.71
N ASP A 73 -20.07 4.72 -15.18
CA ASP A 73 -21.35 4.81 -15.88
C ASP A 73 -21.58 6.16 -16.56
N TYR A 74 -20.74 7.15 -16.27
CA TYR A 74 -20.78 8.49 -16.90
C TYR A 74 -19.86 8.62 -18.11
N ARG A 75 -18.83 7.77 -18.20
CA ARG A 75 -17.84 7.80 -19.27
C ARG A 75 -18.29 6.91 -20.43
N PRO A 76 -18.55 7.46 -21.63
CA PRO A 76 -18.99 6.65 -22.77
C PRO A 76 -17.90 5.70 -23.29
N ASP A 77 -16.63 5.98 -22.97
CA ASP A 77 -15.48 5.15 -23.34
C ASP A 77 -15.11 4.10 -22.27
N SER A 78 -15.90 3.97 -21.19
CA SER A 78 -15.65 2.94 -20.19
C SER A 78 -16.01 1.55 -20.69
N GLU A 79 -15.31 0.53 -20.20
CA GLU A 79 -15.63 -0.86 -20.54
C GLU A 79 -17.08 -1.20 -20.21
N LEU A 80 -17.59 -0.75 -19.06
CA LEU A 80 -18.99 -0.91 -18.67
C LEU A 80 -19.96 -0.34 -19.71
N MET A 81 -19.75 0.91 -20.14
CA MET A 81 -20.64 1.56 -21.09
C MET A 81 -20.54 0.96 -22.50
N LEU A 82 -19.36 0.50 -22.90
CA LEU A 82 -19.18 -0.23 -24.14
C LEU A 82 -19.95 -1.56 -24.17
N ILE A 83 -20.14 -2.23 -23.03
CA ILE A 83 -21.00 -3.42 -22.95
C ILE A 83 -22.48 -3.03 -23.03
N CYS A 84 -22.88 -1.94 -22.37
CA CYS A 84 -24.26 -1.44 -22.43
C CYS A 84 -24.71 -1.07 -23.85
N ASP A 85 -23.77 -0.66 -24.72
CA ASP A 85 -24.04 -0.33 -26.14
C ASP A 85 -24.14 -1.58 -27.04
N GLN A 86 -23.75 -2.76 -26.55
CA GLN A 86 -23.82 -4.00 -27.33
C GLN A 86 -25.22 -4.64 -27.29
N PRO A 87 -25.63 -5.36 -28.37
CA PRO A 87 -26.88 -6.10 -28.38
C PRO A 87 -26.95 -7.15 -27.28
N ALA A 88 -28.07 -7.17 -26.56
CA ALA A 88 -28.33 -8.15 -25.51
C ALA A 88 -28.31 -9.61 -26.05
N GLY A 89 -27.97 -10.56 -25.17
CA GLY A 89 -28.00 -12.00 -25.48
C GLY A 89 -26.73 -12.53 -26.16
N ARG A 90 -25.69 -11.70 -26.31
CA ARG A 90 -24.38 -12.14 -26.78
C ARG A 90 -23.37 -12.14 -25.61
N PRO A 91 -22.59 -13.21 -25.44
CA PRO A 91 -21.45 -13.17 -24.54
C PRO A 91 -20.44 -12.11 -25.00
N VAL A 92 -19.98 -11.29 -24.07
CA VAL A 92 -18.95 -10.28 -24.29
C VAL A 92 -17.80 -10.59 -23.35
N GLU A 93 -16.58 -10.63 -23.89
CA GLU A 93 -15.38 -10.72 -23.05
C GLU A 93 -15.17 -9.40 -22.32
N ILE A 94 -14.89 -9.50 -21.03
CA ILE A 94 -14.70 -8.35 -20.13
C ILE A 94 -13.45 -8.56 -19.29
N SER A 95 -12.89 -7.48 -18.77
CA SER A 95 -11.76 -7.53 -17.87
C SER A 95 -12.09 -8.29 -16.58
N ASP A 96 -11.07 -8.88 -15.97
CA ASP A 96 -11.20 -9.57 -14.68
C ASP A 96 -11.75 -8.65 -13.59
N ASP A 97 -11.44 -7.35 -13.65
CA ASP A 97 -11.95 -6.35 -12.70
C ASP A 97 -13.46 -6.22 -12.76
N LEU A 98 -13.98 -6.02 -13.98
CA LEU A 98 -15.41 -5.87 -14.20
C LEU A 98 -16.14 -7.18 -13.90
N ALA A 99 -15.58 -8.33 -14.31
CA ALA A 99 -16.13 -9.65 -14.02
C ALA A 99 -16.29 -9.89 -12.51
N ARG A 100 -15.26 -9.56 -11.70
CA ARG A 100 -15.32 -9.73 -10.24
C ARG A 100 -16.41 -8.88 -9.60
N VAL A 101 -16.56 -7.63 -10.02
CA VAL A 101 -17.59 -6.73 -9.46
C VAL A 101 -19.00 -7.18 -9.87
N LEU A 102 -19.23 -7.51 -11.14
CA LEU A 102 -20.54 -7.96 -11.62
C LEU A 102 -20.97 -9.30 -11.00
N ALA A 103 -20.03 -10.23 -10.82
CA ALA A 103 -20.28 -11.48 -10.10
C ALA A 103 -20.76 -11.19 -8.67
N ARG A 104 -20.05 -10.32 -7.94
CA ARG A 104 -20.43 -9.95 -6.57
C ARG A 104 -21.76 -9.19 -6.51
N ALA A 105 -22.03 -8.28 -7.44
CA ALA A 105 -23.29 -7.56 -7.51
C ALA A 105 -24.48 -8.51 -7.73
N THR A 106 -24.31 -9.50 -8.60
CA THR A 106 -25.33 -10.54 -8.87
C THR A 106 -25.63 -11.40 -7.66
N GLU A 107 -24.61 -11.72 -6.85
CA GLU A 107 -24.81 -12.42 -5.57
C GLU A 107 -25.63 -11.60 -4.57
N ILE A 108 -25.40 -10.27 -4.53
CA ILE A 108 -26.07 -9.37 -3.59
C ILE A 108 -27.52 -9.09 -3.99
N SER A 109 -27.81 -9.00 -5.29
CA SER A 109 -29.14 -8.62 -5.80
C SER A 109 -30.15 -9.78 -5.86
N ARG A 110 -29.72 -11.01 -5.58
CA ARG A 110 -30.58 -12.20 -5.53
C ARG A 110 -31.20 -12.37 -4.15
#